data_AF-A0A820P1Z7-F1
#
_entry.id   AF-A0A820P1Z7-F1
#
_cell.length_a   1.000
_cell.length_b   1.000
_cell.length_c   1.000
_cell.angle_alpha   90.00
_cell.angle_beta   90.00
_cell.angle_gamma   90.00
#
_symmetry.space_group_name_H-M   'P 1'
#
loop_
_entity.id
_entity.type
_entity.pdbx_description
1 polymer ?
#
loop_
_entity_poly.entity_id
_entity_poly.type
_entity_poly.pdbx_seq_one_letter_code
_entity_poly.pdbx_strand_id
1 'polypeptide(L)'
;DIWQQYEPDSFPGPGNVDAYALFTFDATWLLIRSLEQLCSTTTNRSSPCLSIVNDSFCFNRRLLNSSSLFDIININTFLGVSGLVQFSTNSTDRVNGIYYIVKNVQSLSNELNYVPVLVWSSLDAWTSHS
;
A
#
# COMPACT_ATOMS: atom_id res chain seq x y z
N ASP A 1 -10.76 -0.53 -13.79
CA ASP A 1 -9.39 -0.49 -13.23
C ASP A 1 -9.04 0.96 -12.96
N ILE A 2 -8.82 1.36 -11.70
CA ILE A 2 -8.68 2.80 -11.34
C ILE A 2 -7.44 3.39 -12.03
N TRP A 3 -6.34 2.65 -12.10
CA TRP A 3 -5.13 3.10 -12.80
C TRP A 3 -5.42 3.44 -14.26
N GLN A 4 -6.08 2.55 -15.00
CA GLN A 4 -6.43 2.79 -16.41
C GLN A 4 -7.28 4.06 -16.61
N GLN A 5 -8.16 4.38 -15.65
CA GLN A 5 -9.04 5.53 -15.74
C GLN A 5 -8.29 6.86 -15.53
N TYR A 6 -7.35 6.90 -14.59
CA TYR A 6 -6.72 8.15 -14.16
C TYR A 6 -5.30 8.35 -14.71
N GLU A 7 -4.59 7.28 -15.04
CA GLU A 7 -3.19 7.29 -15.47
C GLU A 7 -2.97 6.35 -16.68
N PRO A 8 -3.65 6.57 -17.82
CA PRO A 8 -3.66 5.64 -18.94
C PRO A 8 -2.28 5.46 -19.60
N ASP A 9 -1.44 6.49 -19.60
CA ASP A 9 -0.12 6.47 -20.24
C ASP A 9 0.90 5.62 -19.46
N SER A 10 0.69 5.44 -18.15
CA SER A 10 1.52 4.59 -17.29
C SER A 10 0.88 3.24 -16.99
N PHE A 11 -0.33 2.99 -17.49
CA PHE A 11 -1.06 1.75 -17.23
C PHE A 11 -0.39 0.57 -17.96
N PRO A 12 0.08 -0.47 -17.24
CA PRO A 12 0.86 -1.57 -17.85
C PRO A 12 0.04 -2.53 -18.72
N GLY A 13 -1.27 -2.31 -18.80
CA GLY A 13 -2.23 -3.19 -19.46
C GLY A 13 -2.88 -4.19 -18.49
N PRO A 14 -4.08 -4.70 -18.83
CA PRO A 14 -4.81 -5.65 -18.00
C PRO A 14 -4.03 -6.97 -17.87
N GLY A 15 -3.87 -7.46 -16.64
CA GLY A 15 -3.18 -8.73 -16.35
C GLY A 15 -1.65 -8.64 -16.24
N ASN A 16 -1.04 -7.49 -16.53
CA ASN A 16 0.42 -7.29 -16.45
C ASN A 16 0.89 -6.70 -15.11
N VAL A 17 -0.03 -6.40 -14.19
CA VAL A 17 0.29 -5.76 -12.91
C VAL A 17 0.06 -6.72 -11.76
N ASP A 18 1.15 -7.06 -11.09
CA ASP A 18 1.08 -7.80 -9.84
C ASP A 18 0.35 -6.95 -8.78
N ALA A 19 -0.57 -7.56 -8.03
CA ALA A 19 -1.32 -6.86 -6.99
C ALA A 19 -0.41 -6.20 -5.94
N TYR A 20 0.76 -6.79 -5.64
CA TYR A 20 1.76 -6.19 -4.77
C TYR A 20 2.39 -4.93 -5.37
N ALA A 21 2.49 -4.82 -6.69
CA ALA A 21 2.93 -3.59 -7.34
C ALA A 21 1.91 -2.45 -7.14
N LEU A 22 0.61 -2.76 -7.26
CA LEU A 22 -0.46 -1.80 -6.95
C LEU A 22 -0.40 -1.34 -5.48
N PHE A 23 -0.21 -2.29 -4.55
CA PHE A 23 -0.07 -1.97 -3.12
C PHE A 23 1.17 -1.14 -2.82
N THR A 24 2.28 -1.41 -3.50
CA THR A 24 3.54 -0.66 -3.34
C THR A 24 3.38 0.78 -3.82
N PHE A 25 2.68 0.99 -4.94
CA PHE A 25 2.37 2.32 -5.44
C PHE A 25 1.56 3.13 -4.41
N ASP A 26 0.47 2.55 -3.92
CA ASP A 26 -0.40 3.19 -2.94
C ASP A 26 0.32 3.43 -1.60
N ALA A 27 1.16 2.50 -1.15
CA ALA A 27 1.97 2.68 0.06
C ALA A 27 2.96 3.84 -0.10
N THR A 28 3.56 3.98 -1.28
CA THR A 28 4.46 5.09 -1.60
C THR A 28 3.71 6.43 -1.57
N TRP A 29 2.52 6.48 -2.18
CA TRP A 29 1.70 7.70 -2.19
C TRP A 29 1.22 8.08 -0.79
N LEU A 30 0.80 7.11 0.02
CA LEU A 30 0.46 7.32 1.42
C LEU A 30 1.62 7.93 2.21
N LEU A 31 2.84 7.39 2.02
CA LEU A 31 4.04 7.91 2.67
C LEU A 31 4.29 9.37 2.26
N ILE A 32 4.25 9.68 0.95
CA ILE A 32 4.46 11.04 0.43
C ILE A 32 3.49 12.03 1.09
N ARG A 33 2.18 11.74 1.06
CA ARG A 33 1.17 12.62 1.68
C ARG A 33 1.34 12.75 3.19
N SER A 34 1.74 11.68 3.85
CA SER A 34 1.97 11.70 5.29
C SER A 34 3.17 12.56 5.68
N LEU A 35 4.24 12.52 4.88
CA LEU A 35 5.42 13.37 5.05
C LEU A 35 5.09 14.85 4.77
N GLU A 36 4.31 15.13 3.73
CA GLU A 36 3.83 16.48 3.42
C GLU A 36 3.02 17.07 4.59
N GLN A 37 2.09 16.30 5.15
CA GLN A 37 1.29 16.72 6.30
C GLN A 37 2.15 16.90 7.58
N LEU A 38 3.12 16.01 7.82
CA LEU A 38 4.04 16.14 8.95
C LEU A 38 4.86 17.45 8.84
N CYS A 39 5.42 17.73 7.68
CA CYS A 39 6.28 18.89 7.50
C CYS A 39 5.48 20.21 7.45
N SER A 40 4.25 20.21 6.95
CA SER A 40 3.38 21.41 6.96
C SER A 40 2.92 21.80 8.38
N THR A 41 2.68 20.82 9.26
CA THR A 41 2.31 21.07 10.68
C THR A 41 3.50 21.50 11.56
N THR A 42 4.74 21.32 11.08
CA THR A 42 5.97 21.62 11.85
C THR A 42 6.53 23.03 11.58
N THR A 43 5.78 23.88 10.88
CA THR A 43 6.19 25.20 10.31
C THR A 43 6.77 26.25 11.28
N ASN A 44 6.83 26.00 12.59
CA ASN A 44 7.22 27.00 13.60
C ASN A 44 8.36 26.58 14.55
N ARG A 45 9.19 25.61 14.18
CA ARG A 45 10.30 25.16 15.03
C ARG A 45 11.61 25.16 14.26
N SER A 46 12.67 25.68 14.87
CA SER A 46 14.06 25.69 14.39
C SER A 46 14.66 24.29 14.14
N SER A 47 13.83 23.25 14.12
CA SER A 47 14.17 21.84 14.00
C SER A 47 13.68 21.30 12.66
N PRO A 48 14.48 20.48 11.96
CA PRO A 48 14.05 19.84 10.72
C PRO A 48 12.84 18.92 10.97
N CYS A 49 11.85 18.94 10.06
CA CYS A 49 10.66 18.07 10.17
C CYS A 49 11.02 16.58 10.04
N LEU A 50 12.05 16.28 9.24
CA LEU A 50 12.61 14.94 9.01
C LEU A 50 14.09 14.96 9.35
N SER A 51 14.47 14.15 10.33
CA SER A 51 15.87 13.89 10.65
C SER A 51 16.00 12.52 11.29
N ILE A 52 17.15 11.89 11.08
CA ILE A 52 17.50 10.61 11.67
C ILE A 52 18.47 10.88 12.81
N VAL A 53 18.22 10.28 13.96
CA VAL A 53 19.16 10.28 15.09
C VAL A 53 19.71 8.87 15.29
N ASN A 54 20.95 8.79 15.79
CA ASN A 54 21.69 7.54 16.03
C ASN A 54 21.85 6.69 14.76
N ASP A 55 22.30 7.31 13.68
CA ASP A 55 22.48 6.69 12.36
C ASP A 55 23.72 5.79 12.23
N SER A 56 24.57 5.75 13.26
CA SER A 56 25.77 4.90 13.30
C SER A 56 25.46 3.40 13.37
N PHE A 57 24.24 3.00 13.79
CA PHE A 57 23.82 1.60 13.85
C PHE A 57 22.35 1.39 13.45
N CYS A 58 22.11 0.44 12.54
CA CYS A 58 20.81 0.22 11.91
C CYS A 58 19.65 -0.01 12.90
N PHE A 59 19.89 -0.72 14.01
CA PHE A 59 18.83 -1.02 14.99
C PHE A 59 18.59 0.10 16.02
N ASN A 60 19.48 1.09 16.09
CA ASN A 60 19.35 2.23 17.00
C ASN A 60 18.85 3.50 16.30
N ARG A 61 18.78 3.49 14.96
CA ARG A 61 18.28 4.62 14.16
C ARG A 61 16.85 4.95 14.55
N ARG A 62 16.58 6.23 14.77
CA ARG A 62 15.21 6.73 15.03
C ARG A 62 14.92 7.89 14.12
N LEU A 63 13.74 7.87 13.51
CA LEU A 63 13.20 9.02 12.79
C LEU A 63 12.61 9.99 13.82
N LEU A 64 13.01 11.26 13.77
CA LEU A 64 12.35 12.29 14.56
C LEU A 64 10.88 12.39 14.17
N ASN A 65 10.01 12.63 15.16
CA ASN A 65 8.55 12.68 14.99
C ASN A 65 7.93 11.38 14.44
N SER A 66 8.57 10.21 14.63
CA SER A 66 8.05 8.93 14.15
C SER A 66 6.64 8.62 14.64
N SER A 67 6.31 8.97 15.89
CA SER A 67 4.96 8.79 16.43
C SER A 67 3.93 9.63 15.69
N SER A 68 4.21 10.91 15.46
CA SER A 68 3.32 11.80 14.70
C SER A 68 3.18 11.36 13.25
N LEU A 69 4.26 10.87 12.62
CA LEU A 69 4.19 10.31 11.27
C LEU A 69 3.30 9.06 11.24
N PHE A 70 3.42 8.18 12.23
CA PHE A 70 2.59 6.98 12.35
C PHE A 70 1.10 7.33 12.53
N ASP A 71 0.80 8.32 13.37
CA ASP A 71 -0.57 8.81 13.57
C ASP A 71 -1.15 9.39 12.27
N ILE A 72 -0.36 10.19 11.55
CA ILE A 72 -0.75 10.75 10.24
C ILE A 72 -1.02 9.64 9.21
N ILE A 73 -0.16 8.62 9.14
CA ILE A 73 -0.36 7.47 8.26
C ILE A 73 -1.69 6.77 8.57
N ASN A 74 -2.01 6.57 9.85
CA ASN A 74 -3.22 5.87 10.27
C ASN A 74 -4.52 6.64 9.96
N ILE A 75 -4.51 7.97 10.03
CA ILE A 75 -5.70 8.78 9.72
C ILE A 75 -5.86 9.05 8.23
N ASN A 76 -4.79 8.94 7.45
CA ASN A 76 -4.82 9.25 6.03
C ASN A 76 -5.68 8.25 5.26
N THR A 77 -6.67 8.79 4.55
CA THR A 77 -7.58 8.02 3.69
C THR A 77 -7.57 8.60 2.28
N PHE A 78 -7.58 7.74 1.25
CA PHE A 78 -7.72 8.15 -0.15
C PHE A 78 -8.07 7.00 -1.07
N LEU A 79 -8.53 7.33 -2.27
CA LEU A 79 -8.68 6.40 -3.37
C LEU A 79 -7.33 6.23 -4.07
N GLY A 80 -6.70 5.06 -3.91
CA GLY A 80 -5.48 4.65 -4.59
C GLY A 80 -5.75 3.80 -5.83
N VAL A 81 -4.70 3.38 -6.52
CA VAL A 81 -4.81 2.55 -7.73
C VAL A 81 -5.33 1.14 -7.43
N SER A 82 -5.12 0.63 -6.21
CA SER A 82 -5.71 -0.63 -5.74
C SER A 82 -7.06 -0.47 -5.01
N GLY A 83 -7.65 0.73 -5.04
CA GLY A 83 -8.91 1.03 -4.36
C GLY A 83 -8.72 1.89 -3.10
N LEU A 84 -9.70 1.85 -2.20
CA LEU A 84 -9.70 2.69 -1.00
C LEU A 84 -8.56 2.28 -0.05
N VAL A 85 -7.64 3.21 0.20
CA VAL A 85 -6.54 3.06 1.16
C VAL A 85 -6.95 3.70 2.47
N GLN A 86 -7.10 2.87 3.49
CA GLN A 86 -7.51 3.27 4.84
C GLN A 86 -6.97 2.27 5.86
N PHE A 87 -6.41 2.76 6.97
CA PHE A 87 -5.88 1.93 8.04
C PHE A 87 -6.67 2.16 9.34
N SER A 88 -6.48 1.25 10.30
CA SER A 88 -6.97 1.41 11.66
C SER A 88 -5.85 1.09 12.63
N THR A 89 -5.88 1.69 13.82
CA THR A 89 -4.88 1.39 14.86
C THR A 89 -4.93 -0.05 15.39
N ASN A 90 -5.99 -0.80 15.06
CA ASN A 90 -6.24 -2.14 15.58
C ASN A 90 -5.84 -3.26 14.61
N SER A 91 -5.39 -2.92 13.40
CA SER A 91 -5.00 -3.89 12.37
C SER A 91 -3.75 -3.43 11.64
N THR A 92 -2.91 -4.39 11.25
CA THR A 92 -1.78 -4.13 10.35
C THR A 92 -2.22 -4.02 8.90
N ASP A 93 -3.41 -4.54 8.58
CA ASP A 93 -3.97 -4.54 7.24
C ASP A 93 -4.85 -3.31 7.01
N ARG A 94 -5.10 -3.02 5.72
CA ARG A 94 -6.09 -2.03 5.33
C ARG A 94 -7.48 -2.44 5.84
N VAL A 95 -8.28 -1.45 6.20
CA VAL A 95 -9.69 -1.65 6.57
C VAL A 95 -10.47 -2.23 5.40
N ASN A 96 -10.18 -1.74 4.19
CA ASN A 96 -10.81 -2.17 2.94
C ASN A 96 -9.73 -2.59 1.94
N GLY A 97 -9.97 -3.69 1.21
CA GLY A 97 -9.10 -4.11 0.10
C GLY A 97 -8.04 -5.16 0.45
N ILE A 98 -8.34 -6.06 1.38
CA ILE A 98 -7.52 -7.28 1.56
C ILE A 98 -8.00 -8.30 0.53
N TYR A 99 -7.17 -8.53 -0.49
CA TYR A 99 -7.44 -9.54 -1.53
C TYR A 99 -6.40 -10.64 -1.45
N TYR A 100 -6.76 -11.79 -0.86
CA TYR A 100 -5.94 -12.98 -1.00
C TYR A 100 -6.38 -13.73 -2.25
N ILE A 101 -5.45 -14.02 -3.16
CA ILE A 101 -5.75 -14.79 -4.37
C ILE A 101 -5.13 -16.17 -4.22
N VAL A 102 -5.96 -17.22 -4.20
CA VAL A 102 -5.49 -18.59 -4.30
C VAL A 102 -5.41 -18.94 -5.77
N LYS A 103 -4.24 -19.43 -6.18
CA LYS A 103 -3.99 -19.92 -7.55
C LYS A 103 -3.81 -21.44 -7.52
N ASN A 104 -4.46 -22.12 -8.44
CA ASN A 104 -4.24 -23.54 -8.69
C ASN A 104 -3.08 -23.69 -9.68
N VAL A 105 -2.21 -24.67 -9.44
CA VAL A 105 -1.12 -25.01 -10.35
C VAL A 105 -1.65 -26.01 -11.38
N GLN A 106 -1.66 -25.62 -12.64
CA GLN A 106 -2.16 -26.43 -13.74
C GLN A 106 -1.05 -26.68 -14.75
N SER A 107 -0.89 -27.93 -15.17
CA SER A 107 0.03 -28.29 -16.25
C SER A 107 -0.69 -28.12 -17.59
N LEU A 108 -0.22 -27.19 -18.42
CA LEU A 108 -0.70 -26.99 -19.78
C LEU A 108 0.50 -26.96 -20.73
N SER A 109 0.48 -27.82 -21.75
CA SER A 109 1.43 -27.78 -22.87
C SER A 109 2.92 -27.74 -22.47
N ASN A 110 3.32 -28.55 -21.49
CA ASN A 110 4.67 -28.63 -20.90
C ASN A 110 5.09 -27.43 -20.02
N GLU A 111 4.17 -26.55 -19.64
CA GLU A 111 4.42 -25.44 -18.71
C GLU A 111 3.51 -25.54 -17.47
N LEU A 112 4.00 -24.99 -16.35
CA LEU A 112 3.20 -24.81 -15.14
C LEU A 112 2.54 -23.44 -15.16
N ASN A 113 1.21 -23.42 -15.22
CA ASN A 113 0.41 -22.22 -15.13
C ASN A 113 -0.20 -22.07 -13.73
N TYR A 114 -0.21 -20.84 -13.21
CA TYR A 114 -0.83 -20.50 -11.94
C TYR A 114 -2.15 -19.78 -12.19
N VAL A 115 -3.25 -20.52 -12.15
CA VAL A 115 -4.59 -20.02 -12.50
C VAL A 115 -5.32 -19.58 -11.23
N PRO A 116 -5.68 -18.29 -11.08
CA PRO A 116 -6.51 -17.84 -9.97
C PRO A 116 -7.82 -18.64 -9.89
N VAL A 117 -8.17 -19.11 -8.70
CA VAL A 117 -9.39 -19.90 -8.45
C VAL A 117 -10.27 -19.27 -7.38
N LEU A 118 -9.67 -18.67 -6.35
CA LEU A 118 -10.42 -18.00 -5.29
C LEU A 118 -9.84 -16.62 -5.01
N VAL A 119 -10.71 -15.67 -4.71
CA VAL A 119 -10.39 -14.35 -4.16
C VAL A 119 -11.03 -14.26 -2.79
N TRP A 120 -10.25 -13.89 -1.78
CA TRP A 120 -10.79 -13.50 -0.50
C TRP A 120 -11.04 -12.00 -0.49
N SER A 121 -12.17 -11.56 0.04
CA SER A 121 -12.39 -10.16 0.43
C SER A 121 -12.95 -10.10 1.84
N SER A 122 -12.78 -8.96 2.53
CA SER A 122 -13.39 -8.74 3.85
C SER A 122 -14.93 -8.68 3.79
N LEU A 123 -15.50 -8.41 2.61
CA LEU A 123 -16.95 -8.33 2.38
C LEU A 123 -17.57 -9.71 2.08
N ASP A 124 -16.91 -10.50 1.25
CA ASP A 124 -17.49 -11.71 0.66
C ASP A 124 -16.80 -13.01 1.10
N ALA A 125 -15.78 -12.92 1.95
CA ALA A 125 -14.86 -14.01 2.26
C ALA A 125 -14.29 -14.63 0.97
N TRP A 126 -14.04 -15.95 0.94
CA TRP A 126 -13.56 -16.63 -0.26
C TRP A 126 -14.67 -16.78 -1.30
N THR A 127 -14.49 -16.18 -2.46
CA THR A 127 -15.36 -16.30 -3.64
C THR A 127 -14.57 -16.79 -4.84
N SER A 128 -15.25 -17.37 -5.83
CA SER A 128 -14.61 -17.82 -7.08
C SER A 128 -13.99 -16.63 -7.82
N HIS A 129 -12.76 -16.78 -8.28
CA HIS A 129 -12.15 -15.80 -9.18
C HIS A 129 -12.82 -15.92 -10.56
N SER A 130 -13.77 -15.04 -10.87
CA SER A 130 -14.51 -14.98 -12.15
C SER A 130 -13.81 -14.16 -13.21
#